data_AF-A0A556MJT4-F1
#
_entry.id   AF-A0A556MJT4-F1
#
_cell.length_a   1.000
_cell.length_b   1.000
_cell.length_c   1.000
_cell.angle_alpha   90.00
_cell.angle_beta   90.00
_cell.angle_gamma   90.00
#
_symmetry.space_group_name_H-M   'P 1'
#
loop_
_entity.id
_entity.type
_entity.pdbx_description
1 polymer ?
#
loop_
_entity_poly.entity_id
_entity_poly.type
_entity_poly.pdbx_seq_one_letter_code
_entity_poly.pdbx_strand_id
1 'polypeptide(L)'
;MKRFHFLSVLMAGAILIFAASCKKDKPQPTNPDPSNPATNYATAFFNNNLSNGTQTFTINAGQAQTITGNKGTVIHFNANSFVTASGAPVTGSVQIELVEIFSKSDMILLNKQPVGKTGNGVSQLISGGQFSIVAKQNGQKLKLAPGMCYQIEAPAPNGTNNMMGLFYGQETDGQLEWT
;
A
#
# COMPACT_ATOMS: atom_id res chain seq x y z
N MET A 1 10.12 64.46 -58.97
CA MET A 1 11.51 63.98 -58.97
C MET A 1 11.77 63.19 -57.70
N LYS A 2 12.60 62.15 -57.82
CA LYS A 2 12.70 60.96 -56.97
C LYS A 2 13.22 61.30 -55.56
N ARG A 3 12.57 60.77 -54.53
CA ARG A 3 13.06 60.84 -53.14
C ARG A 3 14.20 59.84 -52.96
N PHE A 4 15.29 60.37 -52.42
CA PHE A 4 16.59 59.74 -52.24
C PHE A 4 16.53 58.52 -51.31
N HIS A 5 17.29 57.50 -51.68
CA HIS A 5 17.62 56.33 -50.88
C HIS A 5 18.38 56.73 -49.61
N PHE A 6 17.89 56.30 -48.45
CA PHE A 6 18.71 55.99 -47.27
C PHE A 6 18.25 54.63 -46.74
N LEU A 7 18.73 53.60 -47.43
CA LEU A 7 18.56 52.20 -47.05
C LEU A 7 19.94 51.72 -46.61
N SER A 8 20.32 51.96 -45.35
CA SER A 8 21.58 51.45 -44.80
C SER A 8 21.57 51.44 -43.27
N VAL A 9 21.51 50.24 -42.72
CA VAL A 9 22.04 49.84 -41.39
C VAL A 9 21.14 50.14 -40.17
N LEU A 10 21.06 49.15 -39.27
CA LEU A 10 20.40 49.11 -37.95
C LEU A 10 18.90 48.75 -37.92
N MET A 11 18.57 47.48 -38.19
CA MET A 11 17.70 46.64 -37.33
C MET A 11 17.51 45.25 -37.95
N ALA A 12 18.61 44.54 -38.21
CA ALA A 12 18.56 43.12 -38.58
C ALA A 12 19.42 42.36 -37.55
N GLY A 13 18.86 42.13 -36.36
CA GLY A 13 19.62 41.52 -35.28
C GLY A 13 18.81 41.28 -34.01
N ALA A 14 17.57 40.77 -34.12
CA ALA A 14 16.81 40.31 -32.96
C ALA A 14 15.68 39.31 -33.30
N ILE A 15 15.86 38.45 -34.32
CA ILE A 15 14.89 37.39 -34.61
C ILE A 15 15.69 36.13 -34.92
N LEU A 16 16.21 35.43 -33.90
CA LEU A 16 16.79 34.09 -34.10
C LEU A 16 16.84 33.19 -32.85
N ILE A 17 16.06 33.43 -31.77
CA ILE A 17 16.12 32.56 -30.59
C ILE A 17 14.76 32.38 -29.90
N PHE A 18 13.76 31.75 -30.54
CA PHE A 18 12.55 31.28 -29.82
C PHE A 18 11.93 29.98 -30.38
N ALA A 19 12.70 29.12 -31.06
CA ALA A 19 12.17 27.83 -31.56
C ALA A 19 12.75 26.58 -30.88
N ALA A 20 13.46 26.71 -29.76
CA ALA A 20 13.72 25.57 -28.87
C ALA A 20 12.55 25.44 -27.88
N SER A 21 11.37 25.10 -28.40
CA SER A 21 10.31 24.55 -27.57
C SER A 21 10.78 23.17 -27.11
N CYS A 22 11.29 23.10 -25.89
CA CYS A 22 11.48 21.82 -25.21
C CYS A 22 10.11 21.13 -25.21
N LYS A 23 9.95 20.09 -26.03
CA LYS A 23 8.92 19.08 -25.77
C LYS A 23 9.24 18.56 -24.38
N LYS A 24 8.42 18.89 -23.38
CA LYS A 24 8.42 18.11 -22.15
C LYS A 24 8.00 16.71 -22.57
N ASP A 25 8.97 15.81 -22.68
CA ASP A 25 8.68 14.39 -22.68
C ASP A 25 7.79 14.16 -21.47
N LYS A 26 6.59 13.64 -21.72
CA LYS A 26 5.71 13.23 -20.64
C LYS A 26 6.54 12.24 -19.82
N PRO A 27 6.75 12.46 -18.50
CA PRO A 27 7.44 11.48 -17.69
C PRO A 27 6.70 10.17 -17.88
N GLN A 28 7.33 9.24 -18.58
CA GLN A 28 6.83 7.88 -18.61
C GLN A 28 6.91 7.41 -17.16
N PRO A 29 5.88 6.75 -16.59
CA PRO A 29 6.07 6.04 -15.34
C PRO A 29 7.21 5.04 -15.56
N THR A 30 8.38 5.38 -15.04
CA THR A 30 9.55 4.52 -15.00
C THR A 30 9.44 3.73 -13.70
N ASN A 31 9.42 2.41 -13.80
CA ASN A 31 9.61 1.56 -12.61
C ASN A 31 10.89 2.00 -11.89
N PRO A 32 10.89 2.06 -10.55
CA PRO A 32 12.06 2.50 -9.80
C PRO A 32 13.28 1.65 -10.18
N ASP A 33 14.34 2.29 -10.64
CA ASP A 33 15.62 1.62 -10.90
C ASP A 33 16.20 1.15 -9.56
N PRO A 34 16.40 -0.18 -9.34
CA PRO A 34 16.99 -0.70 -8.11
C PRO A 34 18.43 -0.24 -7.88
N SER A 35 19.12 0.20 -8.95
CA SER A 35 20.49 0.74 -8.87
C SER A 35 20.54 2.22 -8.48
N ASN A 36 19.39 2.91 -8.47
CA ASN A 36 19.31 4.28 -7.97
C ASN A 36 19.36 4.29 -6.43
N PRO A 37 20.33 4.99 -5.81
CA PRO A 37 20.42 5.05 -4.35
C PRO A 37 19.14 5.58 -3.69
N ALA A 38 18.40 6.51 -4.33
CA ALA A 38 17.12 7.01 -3.81
C ALA A 38 16.02 5.94 -3.70
N THR A 39 15.96 5.01 -4.65
CA THR A 39 15.01 3.87 -4.63
C THR A 39 15.30 2.93 -3.46
N ASN A 40 16.58 2.70 -3.17
CA ASN A 40 17.01 1.85 -2.05
C ASN A 40 16.67 2.45 -0.69
N TYR A 41 16.81 3.79 -0.53
CA TYR A 41 16.42 4.47 0.70
C TYR A 41 14.91 4.41 0.95
N ALA A 42 14.08 4.67 -0.06
CA ALA A 42 12.63 4.61 0.09
C ALA A 42 12.15 3.20 0.46
N THR A 43 12.69 2.17 -0.21
CA THR A 43 12.37 0.78 0.10
C THR A 43 12.78 0.40 1.52
N ALA A 44 14.00 0.75 1.94
CA ALA A 44 14.47 0.51 3.30
C ALA A 44 13.63 1.24 4.35
N PHE A 45 13.24 2.49 4.08
CA PHE A 45 12.38 3.27 4.96
C PHE A 45 11.04 2.58 5.20
N PHE A 46 10.32 2.18 4.15
CA PHE A 46 9.02 1.52 4.30
C PHE A 46 9.15 0.15 4.97
N ASN A 47 10.18 -0.63 4.63
CA ASN A 47 10.42 -1.93 5.25
C ASN A 47 10.72 -1.81 6.75
N ASN A 48 11.50 -0.80 7.16
CA ASN A 48 11.79 -0.56 8.56
C ASN A 48 10.53 -0.14 9.33
N ASN A 49 9.71 0.75 8.76
CA ASN A 49 8.44 1.13 9.37
C ASN A 49 7.46 -0.05 9.47
N LEU A 50 7.40 -0.91 8.44
CA LEU A 50 6.59 -2.12 8.45
C LEU A 50 7.05 -3.09 9.54
N SER A 51 8.36 -3.33 9.63
CA SER A 51 8.97 -4.16 10.68
C SER A 51 8.62 -3.63 12.07
N ASN A 52 8.79 -2.32 12.29
CA ASN A 52 8.48 -1.67 13.56
C ASN A 52 6.98 -1.68 13.90
N GLY A 53 6.12 -1.63 12.88
CA GLY A 53 4.67 -1.70 13.03
C GLY A 53 4.10 -3.12 13.17
N THR A 54 4.92 -4.15 12.93
CA THR A 54 4.50 -5.55 12.98
C THR A 54 4.52 -6.07 14.41
N GLN A 55 3.37 -6.57 14.85
CA GLN A 55 3.19 -7.24 16.14
C GLN A 55 3.18 -8.74 15.92
N THR A 56 3.83 -9.50 16.80
CA THR A 56 3.90 -10.96 16.71
C THR A 56 3.22 -11.60 17.90
N PHE A 57 2.30 -12.52 17.62
CA PHE A 57 1.61 -13.33 18.62
C PHE A 57 1.88 -14.81 18.36
N THR A 58 1.79 -15.63 19.40
CA THR A 58 1.84 -17.09 19.29
C THR A 58 0.52 -17.68 19.78
N ILE A 59 -0.14 -18.44 18.92
CA ILE A 59 -1.37 -19.18 19.23
C ILE A 59 -1.15 -20.68 18.97
N ASN A 60 -2.03 -21.51 19.49
CA ASN A 60 -2.11 -22.94 19.25
C ASN A 60 -3.26 -23.22 18.28
N ALA A 61 -2.94 -23.78 17.11
CA ALA A 61 -3.93 -24.04 16.07
C ALA A 61 -5.07 -24.98 16.50
N GLY A 62 -4.86 -25.83 17.51
CA GLY A 62 -5.87 -26.76 18.01
C GLY A 62 -6.88 -26.15 18.98
N GLN A 63 -6.77 -24.86 19.31
CA GLN A 63 -7.60 -24.18 20.30
C GLN A 63 -8.20 -22.90 19.73
N ALA A 64 -9.40 -22.55 20.18
CA ALA A 64 -9.96 -21.24 19.90
C ALA A 64 -9.23 -20.19 20.76
N GLN A 65 -8.74 -19.13 20.15
CA GLN A 65 -7.92 -18.13 20.83
C GLN A 65 -8.18 -16.73 20.31
N THR A 66 -8.02 -15.76 21.21
CA THR A 66 -8.17 -14.34 20.93
C THR A 66 -6.82 -13.65 21.08
N ILE A 67 -6.50 -12.75 20.16
CA ILE A 67 -5.37 -11.82 20.28
C ILE A 67 -5.90 -10.38 20.28
N THR A 68 -5.18 -9.49 20.96
CA THR A 68 -5.49 -8.05 20.98
C THR A 68 -4.25 -7.28 20.56
N GLY A 69 -4.37 -6.52 19.49
CA GLY A 69 -3.33 -5.63 18.98
C GLY A 69 -3.14 -4.39 19.85
N ASN A 70 -1.95 -3.81 19.78
CA ASN A 70 -1.57 -2.61 20.53
C ASN A 70 -2.44 -1.39 20.21
N LYS A 71 -3.08 -1.34 19.02
CA LYS A 71 -4.02 -0.27 18.67
C LYS A 71 -5.48 -0.65 18.90
N GLY A 72 -5.76 -1.78 19.56
CA GLY A 72 -7.08 -2.18 20.03
C GLY A 72 -7.86 -3.11 19.09
N THR A 73 -7.28 -3.58 17.98
CA THR A 73 -7.92 -4.61 17.15
C THR A 73 -7.96 -5.93 17.93
N VAL A 74 -9.13 -6.52 18.07
CA VAL A 74 -9.32 -7.85 18.67
C VAL A 74 -9.60 -8.85 17.56
N ILE A 75 -8.89 -9.97 17.55
CA ILE A 75 -9.05 -11.02 16.53
C ILE A 75 -9.34 -12.34 17.22
N HIS A 76 -10.43 -12.98 16.83
CA HIS A 76 -10.86 -14.29 17.34
C HIS A 76 -10.62 -15.37 16.28
N PHE A 77 -9.76 -16.32 16.60
CA PHE A 77 -9.48 -17.48 15.78
C PHE A 77 -10.23 -18.70 16.32
N ASN A 78 -10.90 -19.43 15.44
CA ASN A 78 -11.50 -20.72 15.77
C ASN A 78 -10.42 -21.81 15.81
N ALA A 79 -10.66 -22.87 16.60
CA ALA A 79 -9.81 -24.06 16.58
C ALA A 79 -9.77 -24.69 15.17
N ASN A 80 -8.62 -25.25 14.80
CA ASN A 80 -8.37 -25.96 13.54
C ASN A 80 -8.64 -25.10 12.28
N SER A 81 -8.46 -23.78 12.37
CA SER A 81 -8.73 -22.86 11.25
C SER A 81 -7.65 -22.84 10.18
N PHE A 82 -6.46 -23.39 10.42
CA PHE A 82 -5.31 -23.21 9.53
C PHE A 82 -4.93 -24.50 8.79
N VAL A 83 -4.55 -24.32 7.52
CA VAL A 83 -3.94 -25.36 6.69
C VAL A 83 -2.65 -24.83 6.06
N THR A 84 -1.75 -25.74 5.71
CA THR A 84 -0.56 -25.41 4.90
C THR A 84 -0.96 -24.98 3.48
N ALA A 85 0.00 -24.51 2.69
CA ALA A 85 -0.24 -24.18 1.29
C ALA A 85 -0.79 -25.36 0.46
N SER A 86 -0.44 -26.60 0.84
CA SER A 86 -0.92 -27.85 0.23
C SER A 86 -2.26 -28.36 0.78
N GLY A 87 -2.84 -27.69 1.79
CA GLY A 87 -4.11 -28.06 2.40
C GLY A 87 -4.02 -29.03 3.57
N ALA A 88 -2.81 -29.36 4.04
CA ALA A 88 -2.65 -30.21 5.22
C ALA A 88 -3.06 -29.46 6.50
N PRO A 89 -3.80 -30.07 7.43
CA PRO A 89 -4.15 -29.44 8.71
C PRO A 89 -2.91 -29.02 9.50
N VAL A 90 -2.99 -27.84 10.11
CA VAL A 90 -1.92 -27.31 10.97
C VAL A 90 -2.28 -27.55 12.43
N THR A 91 -1.33 -28.09 13.19
CA THR A 91 -1.46 -28.32 14.64
C THR A 91 -0.31 -27.65 15.39
N GLY A 92 -0.50 -27.40 16.69
CA GLY A 92 0.54 -26.83 17.54
C GLY A 92 0.73 -25.33 17.34
N SER A 93 1.95 -24.84 17.56
CA SER A 93 2.26 -23.41 17.58
C SER A 93 2.14 -22.77 16.18
N VAL A 94 1.44 -21.65 16.12
CA VAL A 94 1.29 -20.77 14.94
C VAL A 94 1.64 -19.35 15.35
N GLN A 95 2.49 -18.72 14.56
CA GLN A 95 2.83 -17.31 14.70
C GLN A 95 1.82 -16.47 13.92
N ILE A 96 1.28 -15.43 14.54
CA ILE A 96 0.44 -14.43 13.88
C ILE A 96 1.19 -13.11 13.84
N GLU A 97 1.39 -12.58 12.65
CA GLU A 97 1.88 -11.21 12.41
C GLU A 97 0.68 -10.30 12.16
N LEU A 98 0.59 -9.20 12.91
CA LEU A 98 -0.47 -8.20 12.81
C LEU A 98 0.13 -6.82 12.58
N VAL A 99 -0.38 -6.10 11.57
CA VAL A 99 -0.11 -4.67 11.35
C VAL A 99 -1.45 -3.93 11.41
N GLU A 100 -1.51 -2.84 12.18
CA GLU A 100 -2.71 -2.02 12.39
C GLU A 100 -2.48 -0.59 11.88
N ILE A 101 -3.35 -0.11 10.99
CA ILE A 101 -3.25 1.21 10.34
C ILE A 101 -4.57 1.95 10.53
N PHE A 102 -4.57 2.93 11.43
CA PHE A 102 -5.76 3.75 11.73
C PHE A 102 -5.54 5.24 11.48
N SER A 103 -4.29 5.70 11.51
CA SER A 103 -3.94 7.10 11.32
C SER A 103 -3.44 7.38 9.90
N LYS A 104 -3.60 8.63 9.45
CA LYS A 104 -3.02 9.09 8.18
C LYS A 104 -1.49 8.99 8.18
N SER A 105 -0.85 9.20 9.34
CA SER A 105 0.60 9.01 9.48
C SER A 105 1.01 7.56 9.24
N ASP A 106 0.27 6.58 9.78
CA ASP A 106 0.56 5.16 9.53
C ASP A 106 0.47 4.83 8.05
N MET A 107 -0.56 5.34 7.36
CA MET A 107 -0.75 5.12 5.91
C MET A 107 0.44 5.64 5.09
N ILE A 108 1.03 6.77 5.48
CA ILE A 108 2.21 7.34 4.83
C ILE A 108 3.46 6.53 5.17
N LEU A 109 3.69 6.27 6.46
CA LEU A 109 4.90 5.57 6.95
C LEU A 109 5.01 4.13 6.43
N LEU A 110 3.88 3.48 6.15
CA LEU A 110 3.83 2.11 5.67
C LEU A 110 3.64 1.99 4.16
N ASN A 111 3.49 3.11 3.45
CA ASN A 111 3.10 3.15 2.04
C ASN A 111 1.80 2.34 1.78
N LYS A 112 0.75 2.64 2.54
CA LYS A 112 -0.55 1.94 2.56
C LYS A 112 -1.69 2.93 2.38
N GLN A 113 -1.72 3.57 1.23
CA GLN A 113 -2.76 4.56 0.91
C GLN A 113 -4.12 3.86 0.71
N PRO A 114 -5.23 4.42 1.22
CA PRO A 114 -6.56 3.84 1.07
C PRO A 114 -7.11 4.17 -0.32
N VAL A 115 -6.65 3.45 -1.35
CA VAL A 115 -7.12 3.63 -2.74
C VAL A 115 -7.84 2.38 -3.25
N GLY A 116 -9.06 2.55 -3.73
CA GLY A 116 -9.91 1.47 -4.23
C GLY A 116 -10.13 1.56 -5.74
N LYS A 117 -10.37 0.42 -6.38
CA LYS A 117 -10.80 0.38 -7.79
C LYS A 117 -12.29 0.71 -7.91
N THR A 118 -12.60 1.59 -8.85
CA THR A 118 -13.97 1.94 -9.26
C THR A 118 -14.10 1.70 -10.77
N GLY A 119 -15.33 1.60 -11.28
CA GLY A 119 -15.57 1.42 -12.72
C GLY A 119 -14.95 2.50 -13.62
N ASN A 120 -14.56 3.65 -13.05
CA ASN A 120 -13.97 4.80 -13.76
C ASN A 120 -12.48 5.03 -13.42
N GLY A 121 -11.81 4.10 -12.73
CA GLY A 121 -10.40 4.23 -12.31
C GLY A 121 -10.20 4.07 -10.81
N VAL A 122 -9.15 4.67 -10.26
CA VAL A 122 -8.81 4.58 -8.83
C VAL A 122 -9.42 5.76 -8.06
N SER A 123 -10.03 5.49 -6.90
CA SER A 123 -10.60 6.52 -6.02
C SER A 123 -10.12 6.35 -4.58
N GLN A 124 -10.14 7.43 -3.80
CA GLN A 124 -9.82 7.39 -2.37
C GLN A 124 -10.96 6.73 -1.58
N LEU A 125 -10.59 5.91 -0.59
CA LEU A 125 -11.51 5.28 0.34
C LEU A 125 -11.49 6.02 1.68
N ILE A 126 -12.68 6.27 2.22
CA ILE A 126 -12.85 6.61 3.64
C ILE A 126 -12.87 5.28 4.41
N SER A 127 -11.77 4.96 5.09
CA SER A 127 -11.62 3.68 5.82
C SER A 127 -11.84 3.84 7.33
N GLY A 128 -12.50 2.86 7.95
CA GLY A 128 -12.49 2.70 9.42
C GLY A 128 -11.14 2.18 9.96
N GLY A 129 -10.28 1.67 9.09
CA GLY A 129 -8.93 1.18 9.40
C GLY A 129 -8.44 0.24 8.30
N GLN A 130 -7.17 -0.13 8.35
CA GLN A 130 -6.58 -1.19 7.53
C GLN A 130 -5.76 -2.10 8.43
N PHE A 131 -5.75 -3.39 8.12
CA PHE A 131 -4.97 -4.37 8.86
C PHE A 131 -4.35 -5.39 7.92
N SER A 132 -3.18 -5.90 8.30
CA SER A 132 -2.56 -7.06 7.67
C SER A 132 -2.43 -8.15 8.72
N ILE A 133 -2.90 -9.36 8.38
CA ILE A 133 -2.87 -10.52 9.27
C ILE A 133 -2.20 -11.66 8.50
N VAL A 134 -1.06 -12.13 8.99
CA VAL A 134 -0.31 -13.22 8.37
C VAL A 134 -0.07 -14.32 9.40
N ALA A 135 -0.58 -15.51 9.14
CA ALA A 135 -0.31 -16.69 9.94
C ALA A 135 0.88 -17.47 9.36
N LYS A 136 1.81 -17.89 10.21
CA LYS A 136 3.00 -18.67 9.83
C LYS A 136 3.23 -19.84 10.78
N GLN A 137 3.76 -20.94 10.24
CA GLN A 137 4.36 -22.01 11.04
C GLN A 137 5.71 -22.36 10.42
N ASN A 138 6.77 -22.41 11.24
CA ASN A 138 8.14 -22.69 10.79
C ASN A 138 8.59 -21.79 9.62
N GLY A 139 8.21 -20.50 9.67
CA GLY A 139 8.50 -19.51 8.63
C GLY A 139 7.63 -19.61 7.36
N GLN A 140 6.77 -20.63 7.23
CA GLN A 140 5.90 -20.81 6.06
C GLN A 140 4.52 -20.19 6.31
N LYS A 141 4.01 -19.43 5.33
CA LYS A 141 2.66 -18.84 5.39
C LYS A 141 1.59 -19.93 5.35
N LEU A 142 0.55 -19.74 6.16
CA LEU A 142 -0.62 -20.61 6.25
C LEU A 142 -1.81 -20.02 5.50
N LYS A 143 -2.82 -20.86 5.25
CA LYS A 143 -4.12 -20.47 4.71
C LYS A 143 -5.20 -20.79 5.75
N LEU A 144 -6.36 -20.16 5.61
CA LEU A 144 -7.56 -20.67 6.26
C LEU A 144 -7.97 -22.00 5.62
N ALA A 145 -8.42 -22.94 6.45
CA ALA A 145 -9.05 -24.16 5.98
C ALA A 145 -10.35 -23.81 5.22
N PRO A 146 -10.76 -24.63 4.22
CA PRO A 146 -11.99 -24.39 3.48
C PRO A 146 -13.21 -24.23 4.41
N GLY A 147 -13.98 -23.15 4.21
CA GLY A 147 -15.18 -22.86 5.00
C GLY A 147 -14.92 -22.27 6.39
N MET A 148 -13.67 -22.12 6.82
CA MET A 148 -13.33 -21.52 8.11
C MET A 148 -13.21 -20.00 7.99
N CYS A 149 -13.62 -19.30 9.05
CA CYS A 149 -13.47 -17.87 9.20
C CYS A 149 -12.86 -17.52 10.56
N TYR A 150 -12.43 -16.27 10.68
CA TYR A 150 -12.04 -15.63 11.93
C TYR A 150 -12.78 -14.31 12.04
N GLN A 151 -12.90 -13.78 13.26
CA GLN A 151 -13.62 -12.53 13.51
C GLN A 151 -12.65 -11.43 13.91
N ILE A 152 -12.96 -10.20 13.52
CA ILE A 152 -12.18 -9.01 13.83
C ILE A 152 -13.11 -7.96 14.40
N GLU A 153 -12.72 -7.39 15.54
CA GLU A 153 -13.32 -6.18 16.11
C GLU A 153 -12.26 -5.08 16.06
N ALA A 154 -12.59 -3.94 15.45
CA ALA A 154 -11.66 -2.83 15.28
C ALA A 154 -12.24 -1.53 15.88
N PRO A 155 -11.40 -0.66 16.47
CA PRO A 155 -11.85 0.54 17.18
C PRO A 155 -12.48 1.62 16.27
N ALA A 156 -12.21 1.60 14.96
CA ALA A 156 -12.72 2.57 13.98
C ALA A 156 -12.67 4.05 14.45
N PRO A 157 -11.48 4.60 14.78
CA PRO A 157 -11.35 5.91 15.44
C PRO A 157 -11.85 7.10 14.61
N ASN A 158 -12.00 6.93 13.29
CA ASN A 158 -12.57 7.93 12.40
C ASN A 158 -14.09 7.76 12.20
N GLY A 159 -14.73 6.91 13.01
CA GLY A 159 -16.15 6.56 12.92
C GLY A 159 -16.45 5.49 11.86
N THR A 160 -17.71 5.05 11.86
CA THR A 160 -18.26 4.10 10.90
C THR A 160 -19.48 4.68 10.19
N ASN A 161 -19.80 4.21 8.99
CA ASN A 161 -21.09 4.49 8.33
C ASN A 161 -21.67 3.20 7.73
N ASN A 162 -22.96 3.23 7.40
CA ASN A 162 -23.68 2.05 6.89
C ASN A 162 -23.22 1.58 5.49
N MET A 163 -22.36 2.34 4.82
CA MET A 163 -21.76 1.98 3.53
C MET A 163 -20.36 1.37 3.69
N MET A 164 -19.81 1.33 4.90
CA MET A 164 -18.52 0.69 5.13
C MET A 164 -18.67 -0.83 5.00
N GLY A 165 -17.76 -1.42 4.24
CA GLY A 165 -17.65 -2.85 4.04
C GLY A 165 -16.22 -3.32 4.22
N LEU A 166 -16.05 -4.64 4.23
CA LEU A 166 -14.73 -5.26 4.17
C LEU A 166 -14.23 -5.21 2.72
N PHE A 167 -13.03 -4.67 2.53
CA PHE A 167 -12.30 -4.70 1.26
C PHE A 167 -11.04 -5.52 1.42
N TYR A 168 -10.65 -6.23 0.38
CA TYR A 168 -9.41 -7.00 0.37
C TYR A 168 -8.36 -6.27 -0.43
N GLY A 169 -7.20 -6.10 0.20
CA GLY A 169 -6.05 -5.47 -0.41
C GLY A 169 -5.28 -6.43 -1.31
N GLN A 170 -4.96 -6.00 -2.52
CA GLN A 170 -4.05 -6.67 -3.45
C GLN A 170 -2.86 -5.75 -3.70
N GLU A 171 -1.64 -6.25 -3.48
CA GLU A 171 -0.42 -5.50 -3.80
C GLU A 171 0.07 -5.89 -5.20
N THR A 172 0.24 -4.91 -6.08
CA THR A 172 0.87 -5.05 -7.41
C THR A 172 1.93 -3.97 -7.55
N ASP A 173 3.17 -4.34 -7.89
CA ASP A 173 4.30 -3.40 -8.04
C ASP A 173 4.50 -2.44 -6.86
N GLY A 174 4.23 -2.90 -5.63
CA GLY A 174 4.36 -2.10 -4.40
C GLY A 174 3.21 -1.13 -4.14
N GLN A 175 2.16 -1.15 -4.98
CA GLN A 175 0.93 -0.41 -4.79
C GLN A 175 -0.17 -1.32 -4.24
N LEU A 176 -0.75 -0.92 -3.12
CA LEU A 176 -1.89 -1.59 -2.52
C LEU A 176 -3.19 -1.03 -3.10
N GLU A 177 -3.99 -1.91 -3.70
CA GLU A 177 -5.32 -1.58 -4.20
C GLU A 177 -6.38 -2.40 -3.46
N TRP A 178 -7.48 -1.75 -3.09
CA TRP A 178 -8.59 -2.37 -2.38
C TRP A 178 -9.74 -2.73 -3.35
N THR A 179 -10.28 -3.95 -3.21
CA THR A 179 -11.42 -4.48 -3.98
C THR A 179 -12.46 -5.12 -3.09
#